data_AF-K6Z7R3-F1
#
_entry.id   AF-K6Z7R3-F1
#
_cell.length_a   1.000
_cell.length_b   1.000
_cell.length_c   1.000
_cell.angle_alpha   90.00
_cell.angle_beta   90.00
_cell.angle_gamma   90.00
#
_symmetry.space_group_name_H-M   'P 1'
#
loop_
_entity.id
_entity.type
_entity.pdbx_description
1 polymer ?
#
loop_
_entity_poly.entity_id
_entity_poly.type
_entity_poly.pdbx_seq_one_letter_code
_entity_poly.pdbx_strand_id
1 'polypeptide(L)'
;MHTEYVKWREVCERLNIDQDGYNHYEQLCCLIVSKISNAVGFRSYLNCISGPLISQIILSLTGITLTTSNLCNYKQTGQHFVKDISDALGVPIAHGIPFNLTKNIEQSFAFTALPDSPSAALATILNNGDYAVKDTLYEFWQSSKSFNVGSSKNWPSLKLLKILQKRKLQIIVPASHDTPVKMRRLLKHITDLLELHDISHLNQSTLNEAVQIFCTAEQQYKINRNTHWLPSFSTLPLLQYVDELTSDFRQSPYFYVKEVNSLSKIGSADRCNDRVKTNSFAVVLTLKSRSENGDARKIESIVRRQLARCHILPVDGKLDHYNVPITKLAPVIIGAIGQNAEIASMVHQITATKLLN
;
A
#
# COMPACT_ATOMS: atom_id res chain seq x y z
N MET A 1 -16.54 -27.88 7.79
CA MET A 1 -16.20 -27.03 8.95
C MET A 1 -15.31 -27.72 10.00
N HIS A 2 -15.32 -29.06 10.15
CA HIS A 2 -14.57 -29.71 11.25
C HIS A 2 -13.04 -29.83 11.08
N THR A 3 -12.49 -29.87 9.88
CA THR A 3 -11.05 -30.13 9.66
C THR A 3 -10.13 -28.92 9.88
N GLU A 4 -10.63 -27.69 9.74
CA GLU A 4 -9.78 -26.49 9.78
C GLU A 4 -9.58 -25.93 11.20
N TYR A 5 -10.49 -26.22 12.14
CA TYR A 5 -10.32 -25.93 13.58
C TYR A 5 -9.33 -26.90 14.26
N VAL A 6 -9.24 -28.14 13.75
CA VAL A 6 -8.32 -29.16 14.25
C VAL A 6 -6.85 -28.74 14.09
N LYS A 7 -6.50 -28.06 13.00
CA LYS A 7 -5.12 -27.59 12.79
C LYS A 7 -4.68 -26.53 13.81
N TRP A 8 -5.55 -25.59 14.17
CA TRP A 8 -5.20 -24.59 15.18
C TRP A 8 -5.08 -25.20 16.57
N ARG A 9 -5.91 -26.21 16.85
CA ARG A 9 -5.79 -27.03 18.05
C ARG A 9 -4.40 -27.70 18.15
N GLU A 10 -4.00 -28.43 17.12
CA GLU A 10 -2.68 -29.06 17.06
C GLU A 10 -1.52 -28.05 17.15
N VAL A 11 -1.68 -26.85 16.56
CA VAL A 11 -0.70 -25.77 16.69
C VAL A 11 -0.58 -25.32 18.14
N CYS A 12 -1.69 -25.04 18.83
CA CYS A 12 -1.67 -24.64 20.24
C CYS A 12 -1.05 -25.73 21.13
N GLU A 13 -1.39 -27.00 20.91
CA GLU A 13 -0.79 -28.14 21.60
C GLU A 13 0.73 -28.20 21.44
N ARG A 14 1.24 -28.11 20.21
CA ARG A 14 2.70 -28.15 19.94
C ARG A 14 3.46 -26.93 20.48
N LEU A 15 2.76 -25.83 20.73
CA LEU A 15 3.31 -24.61 21.31
C LEU A 15 3.13 -24.55 22.83
N ASN A 16 2.55 -25.58 23.46
CA ASN A 16 2.17 -25.58 24.87
C ASN A 16 1.29 -24.36 25.25
N ILE A 17 0.39 -23.96 24.36
CA ILE A 17 -0.60 -22.90 24.59
C ILE A 17 -1.87 -23.56 25.10
N ASP A 18 -2.30 -23.17 26.29
CA ASP A 18 -3.51 -23.69 26.94
C ASP A 18 -4.75 -23.40 26.09
N GLN A 19 -5.50 -24.45 25.74
CA GLN A 19 -6.69 -24.37 24.90
C GLN A 19 -7.97 -24.11 25.69
N ASP A 20 -7.95 -24.34 27.01
CA ASP A 20 -9.15 -24.26 27.86
C ASP A 20 -9.46 -22.82 28.31
N GLY A 21 -8.64 -21.85 27.87
CA GLY A 21 -8.82 -20.41 28.13
C GLY A 21 -9.29 -19.60 26.92
N TYR A 22 -10.05 -18.54 27.19
CA TYR A 22 -10.39 -17.47 26.23
C TYR A 22 -9.15 -16.73 25.66
N ASN A 23 -7.93 -17.02 26.16
CA ASN A 23 -6.68 -16.29 25.90
C ASN A 23 -5.74 -17.00 24.88
N HIS A 24 -6.07 -18.19 24.37
CA HIS A 24 -5.14 -18.91 23.46
C HIS A 24 -4.77 -18.10 22.19
N TYR A 25 -5.72 -17.32 21.65
CA TYR A 25 -5.50 -16.43 20.51
C TYR A 25 -4.47 -15.34 20.81
N GLU A 26 -4.60 -14.68 21.95
CA GLU A 26 -3.71 -13.59 22.36
C GLU A 26 -2.33 -14.12 22.73
N GLN A 27 -2.23 -15.26 23.43
CA GLN A 27 -0.97 -15.95 23.68
C GLN A 27 -0.24 -16.29 22.37
N LEU A 28 -0.98 -16.80 21.38
CA LEU A 28 -0.43 -17.11 20.07
C LEU A 28 0.05 -15.85 19.35
N CYS A 29 -0.73 -14.76 19.35
CA CYS A 29 -0.31 -13.47 18.79
C CYS A 29 0.98 -12.98 19.45
N CYS A 30 1.01 -12.94 20.78
CA CYS A 30 2.17 -12.52 21.58
C CYS A 30 3.42 -13.36 21.28
N LEU A 31 3.26 -14.69 21.16
CA LEU A 31 4.36 -15.57 20.81
C LEU A 31 4.92 -15.27 19.43
N ILE A 32 4.06 -15.14 18.41
CA ILE A 32 4.50 -14.85 17.04
C ILE A 32 5.14 -13.45 16.95
N VAL A 33 4.55 -12.45 17.59
CA VAL A 33 5.11 -11.09 17.71
C VAL A 33 6.50 -11.15 18.32
N SER A 34 6.67 -11.85 19.45
CA SER A 34 7.96 -12.01 20.13
C SER A 34 9.00 -12.72 19.25
N LYS A 35 8.59 -13.76 18.51
CA LYS A 35 9.48 -14.47 17.58
C LYS A 35 9.95 -13.59 16.42
N ILE A 36 9.10 -12.70 15.92
CA ILE A 36 9.44 -11.76 14.84
C ILE A 36 10.28 -10.60 15.36
N SER A 37 9.89 -9.99 16.49
CA SER A 37 10.57 -8.81 17.03
C SER A 37 11.99 -9.10 17.48
N ASN A 38 12.24 -10.31 17.97
CA ASN A 38 13.56 -10.77 18.41
C ASN A 38 14.38 -11.43 17.29
N ALA A 39 13.84 -11.48 16.06
CA ALA A 39 14.57 -12.05 14.94
C ALA A 39 15.70 -11.13 14.47
N VAL A 40 16.84 -11.73 14.12
CA VAL A 40 17.94 -11.02 13.49
C VAL A 40 17.47 -10.46 12.15
N GLY A 41 17.72 -9.16 11.92
CA GLY A 41 17.30 -8.49 10.70
C GLY A 41 15.86 -7.98 10.69
N PHE A 42 15.12 -8.08 11.80
CA PHE A 42 13.84 -7.38 11.93
C PHE A 42 14.01 -5.86 11.73
N ARG A 43 13.04 -5.20 11.08
CA ARG A 43 13.05 -3.81 10.58
C ARG A 43 14.07 -3.49 9.49
N SER A 44 15.22 -4.13 9.48
CA SER A 44 16.25 -3.94 8.45
C SER A 44 15.92 -4.71 7.16
N TYR A 45 15.61 -6.00 7.29
CA TYR A 45 15.22 -6.90 6.20
C TYR A 45 13.73 -7.17 6.17
N LEU A 46 13.04 -7.12 7.31
CA LEU A 46 11.58 -7.29 7.37
C LEU A 46 10.91 -6.01 7.87
N ASN A 47 10.23 -5.31 6.96
CA ASN A 47 9.50 -4.07 7.26
C ASN A 47 8.00 -4.16 6.96
N CYS A 48 7.48 -5.37 6.80
CA CYS A 48 6.10 -5.69 6.45
C CYS A 48 5.77 -7.12 6.87
N ILE A 49 4.50 -7.47 7.03
CA ILE A 49 4.08 -8.82 7.35
C ILE A 49 3.13 -9.40 6.29
N SER A 50 3.09 -10.73 6.18
CA SER A 50 2.18 -11.42 5.28
C SER A 50 1.69 -12.72 5.90
N GLY A 51 0.52 -13.20 5.45
CA GLY A 51 0.01 -14.52 5.85
C GLY A 51 1.02 -15.65 5.59
N PRO A 52 1.65 -15.74 4.40
CA PRO A 52 2.71 -16.72 4.14
C PRO A 52 3.86 -16.70 5.14
N LEU A 53 4.29 -15.52 5.60
CA LEU A 53 5.32 -15.40 6.64
C LEU A 53 4.88 -16.01 7.96
N ILE A 54 3.67 -15.66 8.40
CA ILE A 54 3.11 -16.21 9.63
C ILE A 54 2.97 -17.74 9.52
N SER A 55 2.50 -18.25 8.39
CA SER A 55 2.42 -19.69 8.13
C SER A 55 3.80 -20.37 8.19
N GLN A 56 4.86 -19.77 7.63
CA GLN A 56 6.20 -20.33 7.67
C GLN A 56 6.81 -20.33 9.08
N ILE A 57 6.54 -19.29 9.88
CA ILE A 57 6.97 -19.24 11.28
C ILE A 57 6.27 -20.36 12.07
N ILE A 58 4.95 -20.50 11.91
CA ILE A 58 4.19 -21.56 12.59
C ILE A 58 4.69 -22.94 12.16
N LEU A 59 4.93 -23.16 10.86
CA LEU A 59 5.53 -24.38 10.36
C LEU A 59 6.92 -24.64 10.99
N SER A 60 7.74 -23.61 11.14
CA SER A 60 9.09 -23.74 11.72
C SER A 60 9.10 -23.99 13.24
N LEU A 61 8.04 -23.59 13.93
CA LEU A 61 7.86 -23.82 15.36
C LEU A 61 7.19 -25.16 15.65
N THR A 62 6.23 -25.56 14.82
CA THR A 62 5.32 -26.67 15.11
C THR A 62 5.46 -27.85 14.15
N GLY A 63 5.99 -27.66 12.94
CA GLY A 63 5.93 -28.66 11.86
C GLY A 63 4.56 -28.76 11.17
N ILE A 64 3.60 -27.89 11.51
CA ILE A 64 2.25 -27.91 10.94
C ILE A 64 2.15 -26.89 9.80
N THR A 65 1.65 -27.34 8.65
CA THR A 65 1.42 -26.47 7.49
C THR A 65 0.02 -25.84 7.54
N LEU A 66 -0.01 -24.51 7.67
CA LEU A 66 -1.23 -23.71 7.59
C LEU A 66 -1.39 -23.05 6.23
N THR A 67 -2.58 -23.20 5.65
CA THR A 67 -3.00 -22.50 4.44
C THR A 67 -3.53 -21.10 4.77
N THR A 68 -3.70 -20.26 3.75
CA THR A 68 -4.38 -18.96 3.89
C THR A 68 -5.80 -19.09 4.40
N SER A 69 -6.51 -20.18 4.07
CA SER A 69 -7.84 -20.46 4.60
C SER A 69 -7.78 -20.70 6.11
N ASN A 70 -6.80 -21.45 6.60
CA ASN A 70 -6.61 -21.67 8.03
C ASN A 70 -6.38 -20.36 8.79
N LEU A 71 -5.58 -19.44 8.23
CA LEU A 71 -5.36 -18.11 8.82
C LEU A 71 -6.64 -17.25 8.85
N CYS A 72 -7.61 -17.52 7.98
CA CYS A 72 -8.88 -16.79 7.92
C CYS A 72 -9.94 -17.31 8.90
N ASN A 73 -9.73 -18.44 9.58
CA ASN A 73 -10.71 -19.00 10.51
C ASN A 73 -11.06 -18.02 11.65
N TYR A 74 -10.06 -17.33 12.19
CA TYR A 74 -10.28 -16.29 13.20
C TYR A 74 -11.11 -15.11 12.69
N LYS A 75 -11.17 -14.86 11.37
CA LYS A 75 -12.01 -13.79 10.82
C LYS A 75 -13.50 -14.05 11.04
N GLN A 76 -13.91 -15.32 11.08
CA GLN A 76 -15.31 -15.69 11.31
C GLN A 76 -15.77 -15.35 12.74
N THR A 77 -14.82 -15.22 13.68
CA THR A 77 -15.06 -14.79 15.07
C THR A 77 -14.72 -13.31 15.29
N GLY A 78 -14.55 -12.53 14.22
CA GLY A 78 -14.23 -11.10 14.28
C GLY A 78 -12.76 -10.78 14.59
N GLN A 79 -11.89 -11.79 14.64
CA GLN A 79 -10.47 -11.65 14.93
C GLN A 79 -9.63 -11.65 13.65
N HIS A 80 -8.63 -10.78 13.56
CA HIS A 80 -7.83 -10.64 12.35
C HIS A 80 -6.37 -10.95 12.62
N PHE A 81 -6.04 -12.24 12.77
CA PHE A 81 -4.71 -12.70 13.22
C PHE A 81 -3.51 -12.01 12.54
N VAL A 82 -3.50 -11.93 11.20
CA VAL A 82 -2.40 -11.26 10.46
C VAL A 82 -2.37 -9.76 10.75
N LYS A 83 -3.54 -9.12 10.88
CA LYS A 83 -3.67 -7.69 11.18
C LYS A 83 -3.23 -7.39 12.61
N ASP A 84 -3.65 -8.19 13.57
CA ASP A 84 -3.32 -7.96 14.98
C ASP A 84 -1.80 -8.09 15.22
N ILE A 85 -1.14 -9.05 14.56
CA ILE A 85 0.33 -9.14 14.56
C ILE A 85 0.96 -7.92 13.86
N SER A 86 0.39 -7.48 12.74
CA SER A 86 0.84 -6.29 12.00
C SER A 86 0.82 -5.04 12.87
N ASP A 87 -0.31 -4.82 13.55
CA ASP A 87 -0.56 -3.68 14.42
C ASP A 87 0.37 -3.72 15.63
N ALA A 88 0.55 -4.88 16.26
CA ALA A 88 1.48 -5.07 17.38
C ALA A 88 2.95 -4.82 17.00
N LEU A 89 3.37 -5.19 15.79
CA LEU A 89 4.73 -4.95 15.30
C LEU A 89 4.93 -3.53 14.72
N GLY A 90 3.85 -2.80 14.44
CA GLY A 90 3.90 -1.48 13.79
C GLY A 90 4.44 -1.53 12.37
N VAL A 91 4.18 -2.62 11.63
CA VAL A 91 4.56 -2.79 10.21
C VAL A 91 3.32 -3.03 9.38
N PRO A 92 3.26 -2.66 8.07
CA PRO A 92 2.09 -2.90 7.26
C PRO A 92 1.97 -4.36 6.79
N ILE A 93 0.74 -4.74 6.44
CA ILE A 93 0.44 -6.00 5.76
C ILE A 93 0.76 -5.87 4.27
N ALA A 94 1.33 -6.91 3.69
CA ALA A 94 1.55 -7.03 2.26
C ALA A 94 1.19 -8.43 1.75
N HIS A 95 0.72 -8.48 0.51
CA HIS A 95 0.41 -9.73 -0.18
C HIS A 95 1.63 -10.21 -0.98
N GLY A 96 2.05 -11.46 -0.75
CA GLY A 96 2.99 -12.15 -1.62
C GLY A 96 4.39 -11.57 -1.67
N ILE A 97 4.90 -11.00 -0.58
CA ILE A 97 6.32 -10.63 -0.51
C ILE A 97 7.11 -11.91 -0.28
N PRO A 98 8.07 -12.24 -1.16
CA PRO A 98 8.94 -13.37 -0.93
C PRO A 98 9.97 -12.97 0.14
N PHE A 99 10.22 -13.86 1.10
CA PHE A 99 11.20 -13.66 2.17
C PHE A 99 11.89 -15.00 2.44
N ASN A 100 13.13 -14.93 2.93
CA ASN A 100 13.85 -16.10 3.40
C ASN A 100 13.90 -16.09 4.93
N LEU A 101 13.29 -17.09 5.56
CA LEU A 101 13.32 -17.30 7.00
C LEU A 101 14.30 -18.42 7.31
N THR A 102 15.42 -18.09 7.93
CA THR A 102 16.36 -19.09 8.43
C THR A 102 16.23 -19.21 9.94
N LYS A 103 16.20 -20.44 10.45
CA LYS A 103 16.23 -20.71 11.89
C LYS A 103 17.69 -20.88 12.30
N ASN A 104 18.19 -19.99 13.16
CA ASN A 104 19.52 -20.12 13.72
C ASN A 104 19.55 -21.25 14.76
N ILE A 105 20.76 -21.68 15.10
CA ILE A 105 21.04 -22.79 16.03
C ILE A 105 20.38 -22.57 17.40
N GLU A 106 20.22 -21.32 17.84
CA GLU A 106 19.60 -20.93 19.11
C GLU A 106 18.07 -20.81 19.06
N GLN A 107 17.41 -21.33 18.02
CA GLN A 107 15.98 -21.14 17.74
C GLN A 107 15.54 -19.68 17.56
N SER A 108 16.49 -18.76 17.38
CA SER A 108 16.21 -17.41 16.91
C SER A 108 15.99 -17.42 15.40
N PHE A 109 15.04 -16.62 14.93
CA PHE A 109 14.81 -16.46 13.51
C PHE A 109 15.77 -15.40 12.95
N ALA A 110 16.16 -15.57 11.69
CA ALA A 110 16.89 -14.56 10.94
C ALA A 110 16.19 -14.30 9.61
N PHE A 111 15.99 -13.01 9.30
CA PHE A 111 15.47 -12.55 8.04
C PHE A 111 16.63 -12.17 7.12
N THR A 112 16.69 -12.80 5.95
CA THR A 112 17.71 -12.52 4.93
C THR A 112 17.07 -12.24 3.59
N ALA A 113 17.82 -11.58 2.70
CA ALA A 113 17.46 -11.46 1.30
C ALA A 113 17.30 -12.85 0.67
N LEU A 114 16.39 -13.01 -0.29
CA LEU A 114 16.30 -14.28 -1.01
C LEU A 114 17.56 -14.48 -1.86
N PRO A 115 18.02 -15.72 -2.05
CA PRO A 115 19.21 -16.00 -2.86
C PRO A 115 19.15 -15.39 -4.26
N ASP A 116 17.96 -15.39 -4.88
CA ASP A 116 17.74 -14.89 -6.24
C ASP A 116 17.19 -13.46 -6.26
N SER A 117 17.26 -12.72 -5.14
CA SER A 117 16.71 -11.36 -5.09
C SER A 117 17.64 -10.32 -5.71
N PRO A 118 17.10 -9.16 -6.11
CA PRO A 118 17.91 -8.02 -6.57
C PRO A 118 18.97 -7.59 -5.56
N SER A 119 18.66 -7.66 -4.26
CA SER A 119 19.60 -7.31 -3.20
C SER A 119 20.76 -8.31 -3.11
N ALA A 120 20.47 -9.61 -3.20
CA ALA A 120 21.50 -10.65 -3.22
C ALA A 120 22.41 -10.53 -4.45
N ALA A 121 21.83 -10.30 -5.61
CA ALA A 121 22.57 -10.04 -6.85
C ALA A 121 23.48 -8.82 -6.76
N LEU A 122 22.99 -7.71 -6.21
CA LEU A 122 23.78 -6.50 -5.99
C LEU A 122 24.96 -6.79 -5.05
N ALA A 123 24.74 -7.54 -3.97
CA ALA A 123 25.81 -7.95 -3.06
C ALA A 123 26.86 -8.81 -3.78
N THR A 124 26.44 -9.76 -4.62
CA THR A 124 27.36 -10.58 -5.44
C THR A 124 28.17 -9.73 -6.41
N ILE A 125 27.56 -8.76 -7.09
CA ILE A 125 28.26 -7.84 -7.99
C ILE A 125 29.29 -6.99 -7.23
N LEU A 126 28.92 -6.47 -6.04
CA LEU A 126 29.82 -5.69 -5.22
C LEU A 126 31.02 -6.51 -4.73
N ASN A 127 30.82 -7.79 -4.39
CA ASN A 127 31.87 -8.67 -3.89
C ASN A 127 32.80 -9.22 -4.99
N ASN A 128 32.26 -9.55 -6.17
CA ASN A 128 33.02 -10.20 -7.23
C ASN A 128 33.55 -9.24 -8.30
N GLY A 129 33.00 -8.02 -8.39
CA GLY A 129 33.48 -6.98 -9.32
C GLY A 129 33.32 -7.28 -10.81
N ASP A 130 32.66 -8.38 -11.18
CA ASP A 130 32.57 -8.86 -12.56
C ASP A 130 31.20 -8.57 -13.19
N TYR A 131 31.23 -7.93 -14.36
CA TYR A 131 30.07 -7.47 -15.12
C TYR A 131 29.28 -8.61 -15.76
N ALA A 132 29.93 -9.74 -16.03
CA ALA A 132 29.25 -10.93 -16.56
C ALA A 132 28.10 -11.40 -15.64
N VAL A 133 28.23 -11.16 -14.34
CA VAL A 133 27.23 -11.49 -13.33
C VAL A 133 25.98 -10.61 -13.46
N LYS A 134 26.13 -9.33 -13.85
CA LYS A 134 24.99 -8.40 -14.02
C LYS A 134 24.09 -8.83 -15.17
N ASP A 135 24.67 -9.12 -16.33
CA ASP A 135 23.90 -9.46 -17.52
C ASP A 135 23.25 -10.85 -17.36
N THR A 136 23.99 -11.82 -16.80
CA THR A 136 23.44 -13.17 -16.49
C THR A 136 22.26 -13.11 -15.52
N LEU A 137 22.35 -12.31 -14.45
CA LEU A 137 21.25 -12.17 -13.47
C LEU A 137 20.05 -11.40 -14.04
N TYR A 138 20.32 -10.39 -14.86
CA TYR A 138 19.28 -9.65 -15.57
C TYR A 138 18.50 -10.56 -16.54
N GLU A 139 19.21 -11.38 -17.33
CA GLU A 139 18.61 -12.39 -18.21
C GLU A 139 17.80 -13.43 -17.42
N PHE A 140 18.34 -13.92 -16.30
CA PHE A 140 17.64 -14.84 -15.41
C PHE A 140 16.30 -14.27 -14.92
N TRP A 141 16.28 -13.05 -14.38
CA TRP A 141 15.02 -12.46 -13.91
C TRP A 141 14.06 -12.09 -15.05
N GLN A 142 14.57 -11.69 -16.21
CA GLN A 142 13.75 -11.46 -17.39
C GLN A 142 13.07 -12.77 -17.84
N SER A 143 13.79 -13.89 -17.75
CA SER A 143 13.28 -15.23 -18.09
C SER A 143 12.31 -15.80 -17.05
N SER A 144 12.47 -15.47 -15.77
CA SER A 144 11.70 -16.09 -14.67
C SER A 144 10.24 -15.65 -14.59
N LYS A 145 9.80 -14.68 -15.42
CA LYS A 145 8.45 -14.06 -15.47
C LYS A 145 7.91 -13.49 -14.14
N SER A 146 8.62 -13.72 -13.04
CA SER A 146 8.19 -13.44 -11.67
C SER A 146 8.48 -11.99 -11.28
N PHE A 147 9.36 -11.33 -12.05
CA PHE A 147 9.78 -9.96 -11.78
C PHE A 147 9.72 -9.08 -13.03
N ASN A 148 9.09 -7.92 -12.91
CA ASN A 148 9.25 -6.86 -13.92
C ASN A 148 10.61 -6.17 -13.68
N VAL A 149 11.60 -6.50 -14.50
CA VAL A 149 12.98 -6.02 -14.36
C VAL A 149 13.27 -4.67 -15.02
N GLY A 150 12.34 -4.15 -15.84
CA GLY A 150 12.58 -2.94 -16.64
C GLY A 150 13.77 -3.10 -17.60
N SER A 151 14.33 -2.00 -18.11
CA SER A 151 15.51 -2.03 -18.99
C SER A 151 16.84 -2.12 -18.20
N SER A 152 17.78 -2.95 -18.68
CA SER A 152 19.15 -3.15 -18.15
C SER A 152 19.96 -1.88 -17.95
N LYS A 153 19.65 -0.83 -18.72
CA LYS A 153 20.24 0.52 -18.63
C LYS A 153 19.98 1.21 -17.28
N ASN A 154 19.03 0.70 -16.49
CA ASN A 154 18.63 1.29 -15.21
C ASN A 154 19.13 0.51 -13.98
N TRP A 155 19.91 -0.54 -14.18
CA TRP A 155 20.64 -1.24 -13.13
C TRP A 155 21.93 -0.46 -12.77
N PRO A 156 22.55 -0.67 -11.60
CA PRO A 156 23.45 0.31 -10.98
C PRO A 156 24.57 0.74 -11.94
N SER A 157 24.84 2.05 -11.94
CA SER A 157 25.87 2.63 -12.80
C SER A 157 27.26 2.18 -12.34
N LEU A 158 28.20 2.13 -13.29
CA LEU A 158 29.61 1.79 -13.01
C LEU A 158 30.20 2.70 -11.93
N LYS A 159 29.82 3.98 -11.98
CA LYS A 159 30.23 5.00 -11.03
C LYS A 159 29.75 4.67 -9.62
N LEU A 160 28.46 4.33 -9.46
CA LEU A 160 27.90 3.95 -8.16
C LEU A 160 28.58 2.68 -7.60
N LEU A 161 28.74 1.64 -8.42
CA LEU A 161 29.37 0.39 -7.99
C LEU A 161 30.81 0.62 -7.50
N LYS A 162 31.62 1.37 -8.25
CA LYS A 162 33.00 1.71 -7.86
C LYS A 162 33.05 2.48 -6.54
N ILE A 163 32.12 3.41 -6.31
CA ILE A 163 32.05 4.17 -5.05
C ILE A 163 31.74 3.23 -3.88
N LEU A 164 30.71 2.39 -4.02
CA LEU A 164 30.30 1.44 -2.98
C LEU A 164 31.44 0.45 -2.67
N GLN A 165 32.09 -0.11 -3.68
CA GLN A 165 33.23 -1.03 -3.52
C GLN A 165 34.42 -0.36 -2.84
N LYS A 166 34.85 0.82 -3.33
CA LYS A 166 36.00 1.55 -2.76
C LYS A 166 35.79 1.87 -1.28
N ARG A 167 34.55 2.14 -0.88
CA ARG A 167 34.17 2.48 0.50
C ARG A 167 33.68 1.28 1.32
N LYS A 168 33.69 0.07 0.75
CA LYS A 168 33.19 -1.18 1.38
C LYS A 168 31.75 -1.03 1.92
N LEU A 169 30.89 -0.36 1.15
CA LEU A 169 29.50 -0.09 1.51
C LEU A 169 28.57 -1.12 0.88
N GLN A 170 27.53 -1.49 1.63
CA GLN A 170 26.50 -2.43 1.21
C GLN A 170 25.13 -1.77 1.22
N ILE A 171 24.31 -2.07 0.22
CA ILE A 171 22.92 -1.61 0.17
C ILE A 171 22.04 -2.72 0.75
N ILE A 172 21.44 -2.46 1.90
CA ILE A 172 20.53 -3.39 2.59
C ILE A 172 19.11 -2.90 2.39
N VAL A 173 18.29 -3.69 1.71
CA VAL A 173 16.91 -3.32 1.36
C VAL A 173 15.93 -4.27 2.06
N PRO A 174 14.85 -3.74 2.65
CA PRO A 174 13.85 -4.59 3.27
C PRO A 174 13.03 -5.36 2.22
N ALA A 175 12.46 -6.50 2.61
CA ALA A 175 11.76 -7.45 1.73
C ALA A 175 10.64 -6.82 0.90
N SER A 176 9.89 -5.85 1.45
CA SER A 176 8.87 -5.14 0.66
C SER A 176 9.42 -4.31 -0.50
N HIS A 177 10.71 -4.01 -0.48
CA HIS A 177 11.43 -3.24 -1.50
C HIS A 177 12.39 -4.11 -2.32
N ASP A 178 12.49 -5.40 -2.02
CA ASP A 178 13.38 -6.36 -2.68
C ASP A 178 12.78 -6.87 -4.01
N THR A 179 12.42 -5.93 -4.88
CA THR A 179 11.92 -6.17 -6.24
C THR A 179 12.73 -5.33 -7.23
N PRO A 180 12.93 -5.78 -8.49
CA PRO A 180 13.79 -5.04 -9.41
C PRO A 180 13.37 -3.59 -9.65
N VAL A 181 12.06 -3.33 -9.77
CA VAL A 181 11.54 -1.96 -9.99
C VAL A 181 11.88 -1.03 -8.83
N LYS A 182 11.71 -1.49 -7.60
CA LYS A 182 11.96 -0.69 -6.40
C LYS A 182 13.45 -0.53 -6.14
N MET A 183 14.23 -1.61 -6.30
CA MET A 183 15.69 -1.57 -6.24
C MET A 183 16.25 -0.56 -7.25
N ARG A 184 15.76 -0.55 -8.49
CA ARG A 184 16.12 0.46 -9.49
C ARG A 184 15.89 1.89 -9.00
N ARG A 185 14.71 2.17 -8.46
CA ARG A 185 14.37 3.52 -7.97
C ARG A 185 15.25 3.93 -6.80
N LEU A 186 15.54 2.99 -5.89
CA LEU A 186 16.48 3.20 -4.78
C LEU A 186 17.89 3.51 -5.29
N LEU A 187 18.42 2.72 -6.22
CA LEU A 187 19.76 2.91 -6.79
C LEU A 187 19.89 4.24 -7.51
N LYS A 188 18.83 4.67 -8.23
CA LYS A 188 18.77 6.01 -8.82
C LYS A 188 18.81 7.07 -7.73
N HIS A 189 17.96 6.96 -6.71
CA HIS A 189 17.94 7.91 -5.59
C HIS A 189 19.31 8.05 -4.90
N ILE A 190 19.98 6.92 -4.65
CA ILE A 190 21.34 6.92 -4.09
C ILE A 190 22.32 7.59 -5.05
N THR A 191 22.25 7.31 -6.35
CA THR A 191 23.12 7.96 -7.35
C THR A 191 22.92 9.47 -7.34
N ASP A 192 21.68 9.94 -7.36
CA ASP A 192 21.34 11.36 -7.36
C ASP A 192 21.85 12.04 -6.06
N LEU A 193 21.69 11.39 -4.90
CA LEU A 193 22.24 11.88 -3.62
C LEU A 193 23.76 12.03 -3.65
N LEU A 194 24.47 11.09 -4.28
CA LEU A 194 25.93 11.13 -4.40
C LEU A 194 26.42 12.19 -5.39
N GLU A 195 25.58 12.64 -6.31
CA GLU A 195 25.93 13.73 -7.24
C GLU A 195 25.68 15.11 -6.63
N LEU A 196 24.74 15.21 -5.68
CA LEU A 196 24.37 16.45 -5.01
C LEU A 196 25.22 16.76 -3.76
N HIS A 197 25.83 15.76 -3.14
CA HIS A 197 26.58 15.91 -1.88
C HIS A 197 28.05 15.54 -2.03
N ASP A 198 28.89 16.08 -1.12
CA ASP A 198 30.29 15.65 -1.03
C ASP A 198 30.37 14.19 -0.57
N ILE A 199 30.77 13.33 -1.50
CA ILE A 199 30.92 11.88 -1.33
C ILE A 199 31.94 11.56 -0.23
N SER A 200 32.82 12.50 0.15
CA SER A 200 33.87 12.36 1.16
C SER A 200 33.35 11.75 2.48
N HIS A 201 32.15 12.14 2.93
CA HIS A 201 31.54 11.72 4.20
C HIS A 201 30.64 10.48 4.13
N LEU A 202 30.45 9.89 2.95
CA LEU A 202 29.59 8.71 2.81
C LEU A 202 30.17 7.52 3.58
N ASN A 203 29.43 7.07 4.59
CA ASN A 203 29.69 5.86 5.37
C ASN A 203 28.43 4.96 5.41
N GLN A 204 28.54 3.77 6.01
CA GLN A 204 27.44 2.80 6.04
C GLN A 204 26.20 3.30 6.79
N SER A 205 26.39 4.10 7.85
CA SER A 205 25.28 4.67 8.62
C SER A 205 24.46 5.63 7.76
N THR A 206 25.13 6.57 7.09
CA THR A 206 24.46 7.54 6.20
C THR A 206 23.77 6.85 5.03
N LEU A 207 24.39 5.81 4.46
CA LEU A 207 23.77 5.02 3.40
C LEU A 207 22.52 4.28 3.89
N ASN A 208 22.58 3.64 5.06
CA ASN A 208 21.44 2.97 5.67
C ASN A 208 20.29 3.93 5.92
N GLU A 209 20.58 5.12 6.44
CA GLU A 209 19.58 6.17 6.67
C GLU A 209 18.91 6.60 5.36
N ALA A 210 19.68 6.88 4.31
CA ALA A 210 19.13 7.23 3.00
C ALA A 210 18.23 6.12 2.43
N VAL A 211 18.63 4.85 2.56
CA VAL A 211 17.82 3.70 2.14
C VAL A 211 16.53 3.62 2.96
N GLN A 212 16.59 3.81 4.27
CA GLN A 212 15.42 3.77 5.15
C GLN A 212 14.44 4.91 4.85
N ILE A 213 14.94 6.13 4.62
CA ILE A 213 14.11 7.29 4.22
C ILE A 213 13.38 6.96 2.92
N PHE A 214 14.11 6.46 1.91
CA PHE A 214 13.51 6.09 0.63
C PHE A 214 12.44 5.00 0.78
N CYS A 215 12.75 3.91 1.50
CA CYS A 215 11.82 2.79 1.68
C CYS A 215 10.57 3.21 2.46
N THR A 216 10.73 4.07 3.47
CA THR A 216 9.61 4.61 4.25
C THR A 216 8.72 5.49 3.36
N ALA A 217 9.31 6.39 2.58
CA ALA A 217 8.58 7.25 1.66
C ALA A 217 7.81 6.44 0.59
N GLU A 218 8.43 5.40 0.02
CA GLU A 218 7.78 4.50 -0.95
C GLU A 218 6.61 3.72 -0.34
N GLN A 219 6.77 3.27 0.91
CA GLN A 219 5.74 2.56 1.63
C GLN A 219 4.55 3.48 1.98
N GLN A 220 4.84 4.69 2.44
CA GLN A 220 3.84 5.73 2.67
C GLN A 220 3.14 6.13 1.37
N TYR A 221 3.88 6.26 0.26
CA TYR A 221 3.30 6.52 -1.05
C TYR A 221 2.29 5.42 -1.46
N LYS A 222 2.59 4.14 -1.18
CA LYS A 222 1.66 3.03 -1.47
C LYS A 222 0.42 3.05 -0.57
N ILE A 223 0.58 3.30 0.74
CA ILE A 223 -0.54 3.46 1.68
C ILE A 223 -1.41 4.65 1.24
N ASN A 224 -0.78 5.76 0.87
CA ASN A 224 -1.44 6.96 0.38
C ASN A 224 -2.09 6.75 -0.98
N ARG A 225 -1.61 5.86 -1.85
CA ARG A 225 -2.24 5.58 -3.15
C ARG A 225 -3.57 4.83 -3.03
N ASN A 226 -3.74 4.01 -1.98
CA ASN A 226 -5.01 3.36 -1.71
C ASN A 226 -5.98 4.29 -0.97
N THR A 227 -5.49 5.19 -0.10
CA THR A 227 -6.37 6.15 0.59
C THR A 227 -6.68 7.40 -0.25
N HIS A 228 -5.77 7.84 -1.12
CA HIS A 228 -5.87 9.05 -1.97
C HIS A 228 -6.09 8.68 -3.44
N TRP A 229 -7.29 8.19 -3.73
CA TRP A 229 -7.64 7.63 -5.04
C TRP A 229 -8.13 8.67 -6.06
N LEU A 230 -8.31 9.92 -5.65
CA LEU A 230 -8.66 11.04 -6.53
C LEU A 230 -7.42 11.88 -6.88
N PRO A 231 -7.36 12.40 -8.13
CA PRO A 231 -6.33 13.35 -8.54
C PRO A 231 -6.44 14.66 -7.77
N SER A 232 -5.29 15.29 -7.50
CA SER A 232 -5.19 16.64 -6.95
C SER A 232 -4.95 17.66 -8.05
N PHE A 233 -5.57 18.84 -7.95
CA PHE A 233 -5.43 19.94 -8.89
C PHE A 233 -5.13 21.23 -8.12
N SER A 234 -4.17 22.03 -8.60
CA SER A 234 -3.78 23.29 -7.96
C SER A 234 -4.90 24.34 -7.92
N THR A 235 -5.89 24.21 -8.81
CA THR A 235 -7.06 25.09 -8.88
C THR A 235 -8.16 24.75 -7.88
N LEU A 236 -8.05 23.60 -7.20
CA LEU A 236 -9.04 23.12 -6.23
C LEU A 236 -8.48 23.16 -4.81
N PRO A 237 -9.35 23.25 -3.78
CA PRO A 237 -8.95 23.03 -2.40
C PRO A 237 -8.33 21.64 -2.21
N LEU A 238 -7.48 21.52 -1.19
CA LEU A 238 -6.89 20.23 -0.81
C LEU A 238 -8.00 19.21 -0.53
N LEU A 239 -7.89 18.02 -1.12
CA LEU A 239 -8.83 16.93 -0.88
C LEU A 239 -8.61 16.34 0.51
N GLN A 240 -9.68 16.27 1.30
CA GLN A 240 -9.69 15.60 2.59
C GLN A 240 -10.26 14.19 2.46
N TYR A 241 -9.52 13.19 2.94
CA TYR A 241 -9.98 11.81 2.97
C TYR A 241 -10.44 11.41 4.36
N VAL A 242 -11.64 10.86 4.46
CA VAL A 242 -12.29 10.47 5.73
C VAL A 242 -12.78 9.03 5.69
N ASP A 243 -12.94 8.42 6.86
CA ASP A 243 -13.52 7.07 6.96
C ASP A 243 -15.05 7.12 6.82
N GLU A 244 -15.69 8.18 7.34
CA GLU A 244 -17.13 8.42 7.25
C GLU A 244 -17.45 9.88 6.92
N LEU A 245 -18.53 10.11 6.17
CA LEU A 245 -19.01 11.45 5.82
C LEU A 245 -19.96 11.95 6.91
N THR A 246 -19.44 12.51 8.00
CA THR A 246 -20.27 13.12 9.06
C THR A 246 -21.14 14.27 8.55
N SER A 247 -22.04 14.78 9.38
CA SER A 247 -22.92 15.92 9.03
C SER A 247 -22.14 17.16 8.59
N ASP A 248 -20.95 17.36 9.15
CA ASP A 248 -20.14 18.56 8.94
C ASP A 248 -19.65 18.67 7.50
N PHE A 249 -19.38 17.53 6.86
CA PHE A 249 -18.96 17.47 5.46
C PHE A 249 -20.13 17.48 4.47
N ARG A 250 -21.38 17.42 4.96
CA ARG A 250 -22.61 17.29 4.14
C ARG A 250 -23.54 18.49 4.28
N GLN A 251 -22.99 19.65 4.64
CA GLN A 251 -23.75 20.89 4.76
C GLN A 251 -24.03 21.47 3.37
N SER A 252 -25.30 21.67 3.04
CA SER A 252 -25.71 22.32 1.79
C SER A 252 -25.24 23.78 1.75
N PRO A 253 -24.87 24.32 0.56
CA PRO A 253 -24.96 23.67 -0.74
C PRO A 253 -23.74 22.78 -1.09
N TYR A 254 -23.99 21.59 -1.64
CA TYR A 254 -22.93 20.72 -2.13
C TYR A 254 -23.30 19.96 -3.41
N PHE A 255 -22.28 19.65 -4.21
CA PHE A 255 -22.35 18.66 -5.29
C PHE A 255 -21.74 17.34 -4.80
N TYR A 256 -22.25 16.20 -5.26
CA TYR A 256 -21.71 14.90 -4.86
C TYR A 256 -21.65 13.90 -6.01
N VAL A 257 -20.77 12.92 -5.84
CA VAL A 257 -20.78 11.64 -6.54
C VAL A 257 -20.71 10.52 -5.51
N LYS A 258 -21.59 9.53 -5.60
CA LYS A 258 -21.67 8.42 -4.63
C LYS A 258 -21.96 7.09 -5.29
N GLU A 259 -21.65 6.01 -4.61
CA GLU A 259 -22.06 4.68 -5.02
C GLU A 259 -23.50 4.36 -4.61
N VAL A 260 -24.25 3.73 -5.51
CA VAL A 260 -25.61 3.22 -5.28
C VAL A 260 -25.77 1.89 -6.03
N ASN A 261 -25.91 0.78 -5.32
CA ASN A 261 -26.12 -0.56 -5.91
C ASN A 261 -25.12 -0.89 -7.03
N SER A 262 -23.83 -0.70 -6.78
CA SER A 262 -22.72 -0.90 -7.75
C SER A 262 -22.72 0.04 -8.96
N LEU A 263 -23.62 1.03 -9.01
CA LEU A 263 -23.61 2.13 -9.97
C LEU A 263 -23.04 3.39 -9.29
N SER A 264 -22.58 4.34 -10.09
CA SER A 264 -22.32 5.69 -9.59
C SER A 264 -23.53 6.58 -9.80
N LYS A 265 -23.81 7.45 -8.82
CA LYS A 265 -24.82 8.50 -8.89
C LYS A 265 -24.16 9.84 -8.64
N ILE A 266 -24.41 10.81 -9.51
CA ILE A 266 -24.07 12.22 -9.24
C ILE A 266 -25.31 12.99 -8.77
N GLY A 267 -25.14 14.15 -8.17
CA GLY A 267 -26.27 15.03 -7.91
C GLY A 267 -25.91 16.30 -7.17
N SER A 268 -26.87 17.21 -7.11
CA SER A 268 -26.80 18.42 -6.32
C SER A 268 -27.65 18.36 -5.05
N ALA A 269 -27.22 19.13 -4.05
CA ALA A 269 -27.90 19.36 -2.80
C ALA A 269 -27.80 20.85 -2.46
N ASP A 270 -28.65 21.67 -3.09
CA ASP A 270 -28.67 23.11 -2.80
C ASP A 270 -29.32 23.43 -1.45
N ARG A 271 -30.35 22.67 -1.04
CA ARG A 271 -31.19 22.91 0.15
C ARG A 271 -31.47 21.65 1.00
N CYS A 272 -30.70 20.56 0.83
CA CYS A 272 -31.01 19.29 1.47
C CYS A 272 -29.74 18.51 1.84
N ASN A 273 -29.56 18.25 3.13
CA ASN A 273 -28.36 17.57 3.62
C ASN A 273 -28.41 16.03 3.47
N ASP A 274 -29.60 15.47 3.20
CA ASP A 274 -29.84 14.02 3.28
C ASP A 274 -29.53 13.25 1.98
N ARG A 275 -29.01 13.93 0.95
CA ARG A 275 -28.67 13.27 -0.32
C ARG A 275 -27.50 12.30 -0.17
N VAL A 276 -26.58 12.54 0.75
CA VAL A 276 -25.46 11.65 1.09
C VAL A 276 -25.62 11.19 2.55
N LYS A 277 -25.51 9.89 2.80
CA LYS A 277 -25.58 9.29 4.15
C LYS A 277 -24.17 9.14 4.73
N THR A 278 -24.04 9.03 6.06
CA THR A 278 -22.75 8.87 6.76
C THR A 278 -21.87 7.76 6.18
N ASN A 279 -22.46 6.59 5.93
CA ASN A 279 -21.76 5.40 5.48
C ASN A 279 -21.71 5.30 3.94
N SER A 280 -21.95 6.41 3.22
CA SER A 280 -21.88 6.39 1.76
C SER A 280 -20.42 6.36 1.32
N PHE A 281 -20.12 5.50 0.35
CA PHE A 281 -18.87 5.63 -0.40
C PHE A 281 -19.06 6.74 -1.45
N ALA A 282 -18.49 7.92 -1.17
CA ALA A 282 -18.79 9.14 -1.93
C ALA A 282 -17.68 10.19 -1.92
N VAL A 283 -17.84 11.17 -2.80
CA VAL A 283 -17.09 12.43 -2.83
C VAL A 283 -18.09 13.57 -2.75
N VAL A 284 -17.84 14.51 -1.85
CA VAL A 284 -18.69 15.68 -1.59
C VAL A 284 -17.87 16.94 -1.82
N LEU A 285 -18.42 17.85 -2.62
CA LEU A 285 -17.85 19.16 -2.92
C LEU A 285 -18.76 20.22 -2.31
N THR A 286 -18.37 20.71 -1.14
CA THR A 286 -19.08 21.80 -0.46
C THR A 286 -18.75 23.12 -1.15
N LEU A 287 -19.76 23.94 -1.37
CA LEU A 287 -19.62 25.20 -2.10
C LEU A 287 -19.54 26.38 -1.14
N LYS A 288 -18.87 27.46 -1.56
CA LYS A 288 -18.76 28.72 -0.80
C LYS A 288 -20.07 29.51 -0.75
N SER A 289 -21.01 29.20 -1.62
CA SER A 289 -22.21 30.01 -1.84
C SER A 289 -23.35 29.66 -0.88
N ARG A 290 -24.39 30.50 -0.90
CA ARG A 290 -25.64 30.23 -0.17
C ARG A 290 -26.54 29.30 -0.99
N SER A 291 -27.34 28.50 -0.30
CA SER A 291 -28.33 27.56 -0.85
C SER A 291 -29.33 28.14 -1.86
N GLU A 292 -29.52 29.45 -1.85
CA GLU A 292 -30.45 30.16 -2.73
C GLU A 292 -29.90 30.35 -4.16
N ASN A 293 -28.58 30.30 -4.32
CA ASN A 293 -27.91 30.59 -5.60
C ASN A 293 -28.05 29.45 -6.62
N GLY A 294 -28.37 28.23 -6.19
CA GLY A 294 -28.53 27.08 -7.08
C GLY A 294 -27.23 26.58 -7.72
N ASP A 295 -26.08 26.94 -7.14
CA ASP A 295 -24.77 26.64 -7.71
C ASP A 295 -24.47 25.14 -7.78
N ALA A 296 -24.97 24.32 -6.85
CA ALA A 296 -24.73 22.88 -6.90
C ALA A 296 -25.45 22.26 -8.11
N ARG A 297 -26.68 22.70 -8.41
CA ARG A 297 -27.42 22.29 -9.62
C ARG A 297 -26.73 22.78 -10.90
N LYS A 298 -26.14 23.97 -10.88
CA LYS A 298 -25.35 24.50 -12.00
C LYS A 298 -24.12 23.63 -12.27
N ILE A 299 -23.38 23.26 -11.22
CA ILE A 299 -22.24 22.33 -11.33
C ILE A 299 -22.66 20.99 -11.88
N GLU A 300 -23.74 20.40 -11.35
CA GLU A 300 -24.29 19.13 -11.85
C GLU A 300 -24.58 19.19 -13.35
N SER A 301 -25.20 20.27 -13.82
CA SER A 301 -25.55 20.46 -15.24
C SER A 301 -24.31 20.59 -16.12
N ILE A 302 -23.24 21.23 -15.63
CA ILE A 302 -21.97 21.33 -16.36
C ILE A 302 -21.26 19.97 -16.40
N VAL A 303 -21.17 19.28 -15.27
CA VAL A 303 -20.56 17.96 -15.16
C VAL A 303 -21.25 16.97 -16.10
N ARG A 304 -22.59 16.92 -16.11
CA ARG A 304 -23.36 16.05 -17.04
C ARG A 304 -23.02 16.31 -18.51
N ARG A 305 -22.93 17.59 -18.92
CA ARG A 305 -22.55 17.95 -20.29
C ARG A 305 -21.13 17.51 -20.63
N GLN A 306 -20.18 17.62 -19.68
CA GLN A 306 -18.81 17.16 -19.90
C GLN A 306 -18.72 15.63 -19.97
N LEU A 307 -19.43 14.91 -19.10
CA LEU A 307 -19.50 13.44 -19.16
C LEU A 307 -20.06 12.96 -20.51
N ALA A 308 -21.14 13.60 -21.00
CA ALA A 308 -21.72 13.27 -22.30
C ALA A 308 -20.73 13.49 -23.47
N ARG A 309 -19.91 14.55 -23.43
CA ARG A 309 -18.85 14.80 -24.42
C ARG A 309 -17.76 13.72 -24.41
N CYS A 310 -17.52 13.11 -23.26
CA CYS A 310 -16.62 11.97 -23.10
C CYS A 310 -17.29 10.61 -23.39
N HIS A 311 -18.51 10.60 -23.97
CA HIS A 311 -19.32 9.41 -24.20
C HIS A 311 -19.64 8.61 -22.92
N ILE A 312 -19.63 9.27 -21.76
CA ILE A 312 -20.09 8.70 -20.49
C ILE A 312 -21.55 9.13 -20.30
N LEU A 313 -22.46 8.27 -20.74
CA LEU A 313 -23.90 8.51 -20.70
C LEU A 313 -24.53 7.88 -19.45
N PRO A 314 -25.61 8.48 -18.93
CA PRO A 314 -26.33 7.87 -17.81
C PRO A 314 -27.05 6.58 -18.26
N VAL A 315 -27.41 5.75 -17.29
CA VAL A 315 -28.20 4.53 -17.49
C VAL A 315 -29.59 4.89 -18.02
N ASP A 316 -30.09 4.14 -19.00
CA ASP A 316 -31.41 4.35 -19.61
C ASP A 316 -32.51 4.53 -18.55
N GLY A 317 -33.34 5.56 -18.75
CA GLY A 317 -34.43 5.92 -17.82
C GLY A 317 -33.99 6.61 -16.53
N LYS A 318 -32.69 6.82 -16.30
CA LYS A 318 -32.16 7.58 -15.16
C LYS A 318 -31.30 8.74 -15.65
N LEU A 319 -31.42 9.90 -15.01
CA LEU A 319 -30.73 11.11 -15.46
C LEU A 319 -29.36 11.31 -14.79
N ASP A 320 -29.12 10.62 -13.67
CA ASP A 320 -28.04 10.89 -12.73
C ASP A 320 -27.23 9.63 -12.34
N HIS A 321 -27.61 8.46 -12.84
CA HIS A 321 -26.92 7.19 -12.57
C HIS A 321 -26.08 6.77 -13.76
N TYR A 322 -24.89 6.23 -13.51
CA TYR A 322 -23.93 5.82 -14.52
C TYR A 322 -23.46 4.40 -14.23
N ASN A 323 -23.37 3.58 -15.29
CA ASN A 323 -22.80 2.24 -15.22
C ASN A 323 -21.26 2.30 -15.26
N VAL A 324 -20.69 3.10 -14.37
CA VAL A 324 -19.25 3.31 -14.20
C VAL A 324 -18.97 3.28 -12.70
N PRO A 325 -18.00 2.49 -12.21
CA PRO A 325 -17.62 2.50 -10.80
C PRO A 325 -17.17 3.89 -10.35
N ILE A 326 -17.48 4.27 -9.11
CA ILE A 326 -17.16 5.61 -8.59
C ILE A 326 -15.66 5.89 -8.62
N THR A 327 -14.84 4.85 -8.40
CA THR A 327 -13.36 4.91 -8.47
C THR A 327 -12.82 5.29 -9.85
N LYS A 328 -13.64 5.17 -10.89
CA LYS A 328 -13.32 5.61 -12.26
C LYS A 328 -14.04 6.90 -12.63
N LEU A 329 -15.29 7.07 -12.20
CA LEU A 329 -16.09 8.24 -12.56
C LEU A 329 -15.64 9.51 -11.82
N ALA A 330 -15.39 9.42 -10.51
CA ALA A 330 -15.07 10.59 -9.71
C ALA A 330 -13.75 11.29 -10.14
N PRO A 331 -12.65 10.58 -10.49
CA PRO A 331 -11.45 11.22 -11.04
C PRO A 331 -11.74 12.07 -12.29
N VAL A 332 -12.60 11.59 -13.19
CA VAL A 332 -13.00 12.33 -14.40
C VAL A 332 -13.80 13.58 -14.03
N ILE A 333 -14.73 13.47 -13.09
CA ILE A 333 -15.53 14.61 -12.61
C ILE A 333 -14.66 15.65 -11.92
N ILE A 334 -13.79 15.24 -11.00
CA ILE A 334 -12.87 16.16 -10.30
C ILE A 334 -11.94 16.83 -11.31
N GLY A 335 -11.47 16.11 -12.33
CA GLY A 335 -10.71 16.70 -13.44
C GLY A 335 -11.48 17.75 -14.22
N ALA A 336 -12.73 17.45 -14.60
CA ALA A 336 -13.59 18.39 -15.32
C ALA A 336 -13.89 19.66 -14.49
N ILE A 337 -14.03 19.51 -13.17
CA ILE A 337 -14.23 20.62 -12.23
C ILE A 337 -12.96 21.44 -12.06
N GLY A 338 -11.81 20.79 -11.84
CA GLY A 338 -10.52 21.47 -11.65
C GLY A 338 -10.03 22.22 -12.90
N GLN A 339 -10.39 21.76 -14.10
CA GLN A 339 -10.08 22.44 -15.36
C GLN A 339 -11.03 23.61 -15.66
N ASN A 340 -12.15 23.73 -14.94
CA ASN A 340 -13.10 24.82 -15.11
C ASN A 340 -12.93 25.85 -13.99
N ALA A 341 -12.23 26.94 -14.29
CA ALA A 341 -11.91 27.99 -13.31
C ALA A 341 -13.16 28.60 -12.63
N GLU A 342 -14.28 28.73 -13.36
CA GLU A 342 -15.53 29.25 -12.81
C GLU A 342 -16.04 28.32 -11.71
N ILE A 343 -16.13 27.00 -11.98
CA ILE A 343 -16.58 26.02 -10.98
C ILE A 343 -15.57 25.89 -9.84
N ALA A 344 -14.28 25.77 -10.17
CA ALA A 344 -13.23 25.58 -9.17
C ALA A 344 -13.24 26.70 -8.12
N SER A 345 -13.50 27.95 -8.54
CA SER A 345 -13.60 29.10 -7.63
C SER A 345 -14.75 29.00 -6.62
N MET A 346 -15.84 28.28 -6.97
CA MET A 346 -17.03 28.09 -6.15
C MET A 346 -16.81 27.04 -5.04
N VAL A 347 -15.84 26.14 -5.19
CA VAL A 347 -15.60 25.04 -4.26
C VAL A 347 -14.93 25.56 -2.98
N HIS A 348 -15.54 25.26 -1.83
CA HIS A 348 -14.98 25.55 -0.50
C HIS A 348 -14.08 24.40 -0.03
N GLN A 349 -14.59 23.18 -0.12
CA GLN A 349 -13.94 21.98 0.40
C GLN A 349 -14.30 20.77 -0.47
N ILE A 350 -13.38 19.82 -0.55
CA ILE A 350 -13.60 18.53 -1.19
C ILE A 350 -13.31 17.44 -0.17
N THR A 351 -14.30 16.61 0.11
CA THR A 351 -14.17 15.48 1.04
C THR A 351 -14.50 14.18 0.33
N ALA A 352 -13.67 13.15 0.51
CA ALA A 352 -13.87 11.84 -0.09
C ALA A 352 -13.74 10.73 0.94
N THR A 353 -14.55 9.68 0.81
CA THR A 353 -14.36 8.46 1.61
C THR A 353 -13.08 7.73 1.16
N LYS A 354 -12.28 7.21 2.09
CA LYS A 354 -11.11 6.37 1.77
C LYS A 354 -11.55 5.07 1.07
N LEU A 355 -10.70 4.49 0.21
CA LEU A 355 -10.92 3.10 -0.22
C LEU A 355 -10.65 2.20 0.97
N LEU A 356 -11.68 1.47 1.41
CA LEU A 356 -11.50 0.36 2.33
C LEU A 356 -10.84 -0.78 1.55
N ASN A 357 -9.66 -1.23 1.99
CA ASN A 357 -8.98 -2.41 1.42
C ASN A 357 -9.67 -3.71 1.82
#